data_AF-A0A377TY64-F1
#
_entry.id   AF-A0A377TY64-F1
#
_cell.length_a   1.000
_cell.length_b   1.000
_cell.length_c   1.000
_cell.angle_alpha   90.00
_cell.angle_beta   90.00
_cell.angle_gamma   90.00
#
_symmetry.space_group_name_H-M   'P 1'
#
loop_
_entity.id
_entity.type
_entity.pdbx_description
1 polymer ?
#
loop_
_entity_poly.entity_id
_entity_poly.type
_entity_poly.pdbx_seq_one_letter_code
_entity_poly.pdbx_strand_id
1 'polypeptide(L)'
;MTFNIALNFEDGVTRFIQCNAGEKVLDAAYRQKVNLPMDCSDGVCGTCKCHCASGEYDLGEDYLDEALSDDEAQARQVLTCQMVPTSDCVIDVPVAAAQCKTALATLGAQVRQVNLLSDTAIELVVALDEPLAFLPGQYINIQVPGTPHVRAYSFSSLPGSLEGRF
;
A
#
# COMPACT_ATOMS: atom_id res chain seq x y z
N MET A 1 -24.89 7.71 -3.05
CA MET A 1 -25.04 6.29 -3.43
C MET A 1 -23.80 5.56 -2.96
N THR A 2 -23.92 4.27 -2.66
CA THR A 2 -22.80 3.43 -2.22
C THR A 2 -22.77 2.19 -3.10
N PHE A 3 -21.57 1.79 -3.50
CA PHE A 3 -21.30 0.61 -4.31
C PHE A 3 -20.65 -0.47 -3.46
N ASN A 4 -21.00 -1.73 -3.69
CA ASN A 4 -20.36 -2.87 -3.07
C ASN A 4 -19.18 -3.32 -3.90
N ILE A 5 -17.99 -3.32 -3.31
CA ILE A 5 -16.77 -3.77 -3.96
C ILE A 5 -16.33 -5.08 -3.31
N ALA A 6 -16.26 -6.14 -4.08
CA ALA A 6 -15.70 -7.42 -3.66
C ALA A 6 -14.20 -7.44 -3.97
N LEU A 7 -13.38 -7.64 -2.96
CA LEU A 7 -11.94 -7.79 -3.04
C LEU A 7 -11.59 -9.28 -2.93
N ASN A 8 -11.22 -9.91 -4.04
CA ASN A 8 -10.72 -11.27 -4.07
C ASN A 8 -9.21 -11.27 -3.87
N PHE A 9 -8.73 -11.93 -2.84
CA PHE A 9 -7.30 -12.03 -2.57
C PHE A 9 -6.75 -13.36 -3.12
N GLU A 10 -5.44 -13.39 -3.37
CA GLU A 10 -4.76 -14.57 -3.94
C GLU A 10 -4.87 -15.82 -3.06
N ASP A 11 -5.07 -15.65 -1.75
CA ASP A 11 -5.30 -16.74 -0.78
C ASP A 11 -6.72 -17.30 -0.81
N GLY A 12 -7.55 -16.89 -1.78
CA GLY A 12 -8.93 -17.34 -1.96
C GLY A 12 -9.92 -16.71 -0.98
N VAL A 13 -9.49 -15.73 -0.20
CA VAL A 13 -10.36 -14.95 0.67
C VAL A 13 -11.04 -13.86 -0.14
N THR A 14 -12.35 -13.68 0.04
CA THR A 14 -13.08 -12.51 -0.49
C THR A 14 -13.52 -11.61 0.65
N ARG A 15 -13.29 -10.30 0.50
CA ARG A 15 -13.83 -9.28 1.42
C ARG A 15 -14.72 -8.32 0.68
N PHE A 16 -15.79 -7.88 1.34
CA PHE A 16 -16.68 -6.86 0.78
C PHE A 16 -16.44 -5.54 1.50
N ILE A 17 -16.29 -4.48 0.72
CA ILE A 17 -16.18 -3.11 1.22
C ILE A 17 -17.27 -2.24 0.57
N GLN A 18 -17.75 -1.25 1.30
CA GLN A 18 -18.66 -0.23 0.77
C GLN A 18 -17.89 1.01 0.32
N CYS A 19 -17.98 1.35 -0.96
CA CYS A 19 -17.38 2.55 -1.54
C CYS A 19 -18.47 3.60 -1.80
N ASN A 20 -18.28 4.84 -1.33
CA ASN A 20 -19.21 5.92 -1.63
C ASN A 20 -19.04 6.38 -3.08
N ALA A 21 -20.10 6.90 -3.70
CA ALA A 21 -20.00 7.50 -5.02
C ALA A 21 -19.01 8.67 -5.01
N GLY A 22 -18.02 8.65 -5.90
CA GLY A 22 -16.92 9.63 -5.95
C GLY A 22 -15.77 9.38 -4.97
N GLU A 23 -15.84 8.30 -4.17
CA GLU A 23 -14.73 7.85 -3.31
C GLU A 23 -13.84 6.88 -4.10
N LYS A 24 -12.53 6.92 -3.87
CA LYS A 24 -11.61 5.97 -4.48
C LYS A 24 -11.71 4.62 -3.77
N VAL A 25 -11.49 3.54 -4.51
CA VAL A 25 -11.52 2.17 -3.96
C VAL A 25 -10.54 2.02 -2.80
N LEU A 26 -9.33 2.57 -2.94
CA LEU A 26 -8.30 2.54 -1.90
C LEU A 26 -8.79 3.20 -0.60
N ASP A 27 -9.36 4.41 -0.68
CA ASP A 27 -9.84 5.15 0.48
C ASP A 27 -10.96 4.39 1.21
N ALA A 28 -11.90 3.82 0.44
CA ALA A 28 -12.98 3.01 0.96
C ALA A 28 -12.46 1.74 1.67
N ALA A 29 -11.43 1.09 1.11
CA ALA A 29 -10.80 -0.08 1.69
C ALA A 29 -10.11 0.28 3.02
N TYR A 30 -9.33 1.36 3.05
CA TYR A 30 -8.63 1.85 4.24
C TYR A 30 -9.61 2.26 5.35
N ARG A 31 -10.68 2.97 5.00
CA ARG A 31 -11.77 3.35 5.93
C ARG A 31 -12.38 2.12 6.62
N GLN A 32 -12.40 0.98 5.93
CA GLN A 32 -12.91 -0.30 6.43
C GLN A 32 -11.82 -1.24 6.95
N LYS A 33 -10.61 -0.72 7.18
CA LYS A 33 -9.45 -1.45 7.72
C LYS A 33 -9.02 -2.63 6.82
N VAL A 34 -9.14 -2.45 5.52
CA VAL A 34 -8.58 -3.33 4.49
C VAL A 34 -7.43 -2.59 3.83
N ASN A 35 -6.20 -2.91 4.23
CA ASN A 35 -5.00 -2.22 3.76
C ASN A 35 -4.58 -2.82 2.41
N LEU A 36 -5.16 -2.33 1.33
CA LEU A 36 -4.73 -2.70 -0.02
C LEU A 36 -3.28 -2.24 -0.27
N PRO A 37 -2.52 -2.92 -1.15
CA PRO A 37 -1.18 -2.49 -1.51
C PRO A 37 -1.18 -1.04 -2.01
N MET A 38 -0.37 -0.18 -1.39
CA MET A 38 -0.26 1.23 -1.76
C MET A 38 1.07 1.80 -1.30
N ASP A 39 1.66 2.66 -2.12
CA ASP A 39 2.86 3.43 -1.80
C ASP A 39 2.68 4.94 -1.97
N CYS A 40 2.56 5.43 -3.20
CA CYS A 40 2.48 6.89 -3.44
C CYS A 40 1.08 7.50 -3.28
N SER A 41 0.01 6.70 -3.42
CA SER A 41 -1.39 7.19 -3.56
C SER A 41 -1.69 8.16 -4.73
N ASP A 42 -0.68 8.52 -5.53
CA ASP A 42 -0.79 9.50 -6.62
C ASP A 42 -0.77 8.87 -8.04
N GLY A 43 -0.90 7.54 -8.16
CA GLY A 43 -0.94 6.89 -9.49
C GLY A 43 0.41 6.84 -10.22
N VAL A 44 1.52 6.93 -9.47
CA VAL A 44 2.89 6.94 -10.00
C VAL A 44 3.63 5.62 -9.79
N CYS A 45 3.54 5.04 -8.59
CA CYS A 45 4.36 3.87 -8.20
C CYS A 45 3.92 2.52 -8.79
N GLY A 46 2.69 2.39 -9.28
CA GLY A 46 2.10 1.12 -9.71
C GLY A 46 1.83 0.08 -8.61
N THR A 47 2.19 0.32 -7.33
CA THR A 47 1.96 -0.63 -6.23
C THR A 47 0.48 -0.93 -5.98
N CYS A 48 -0.40 0.02 -6.28
CA CYS A 48 -1.86 -0.12 -6.10
C CYS A 48 -2.57 -0.87 -7.24
N LYS A 49 -1.79 -1.49 -8.15
CA LYS A 49 -2.29 -2.23 -9.32
C LYS A 49 -3.03 -3.50 -8.90
N CYS A 50 -4.25 -3.63 -9.39
CA CYS A 50 -5.15 -4.76 -9.18
C CYS A 50 -5.88 -5.06 -10.50
N HIS A 51 -6.59 -6.18 -10.57
CA HIS A 51 -7.39 -6.53 -11.75
C HIS A 51 -8.89 -6.34 -11.46
N CYS A 52 -9.63 -5.69 -12.34
CA CYS A 52 -11.07 -5.54 -12.21
C CYS A 52 -11.81 -6.65 -12.99
N ALA A 53 -12.16 -7.73 -12.29
CA ALA A 53 -12.88 -8.87 -12.85
C ALA A 53 -14.27 -8.50 -13.39
N SER A 54 -14.98 -7.62 -12.69
CA SER A 54 -16.31 -7.17 -13.12
C SER A 54 -16.69 -5.81 -12.54
N GLY A 55 -17.67 -5.18 -13.19
CA GLY A 55 -18.16 -3.84 -12.82
C GLY A 55 -17.61 -2.73 -13.72
N GLU A 56 -18.21 -1.56 -13.56
CA GLU A 56 -17.88 -0.30 -14.21
C GLU A 56 -17.20 0.66 -13.24
N TYR A 57 -16.19 1.37 -13.74
CA TYR A 57 -15.34 2.26 -12.97
C TYR A 57 -14.76 3.35 -13.86
N ASP A 58 -14.30 4.42 -13.21
CA ASP A 58 -13.55 5.51 -13.78
C ASP A 58 -12.15 5.52 -13.15
N LEU A 59 -11.09 5.61 -13.96
CA LEU A 59 -9.69 5.61 -13.49
C LEU A 59 -9.07 7.02 -13.44
N GLY A 60 -9.82 8.06 -13.83
CA GLY A 60 -9.28 9.38 -14.12
C GLY A 60 -8.26 9.37 -15.26
N GLU A 61 -7.67 10.54 -15.53
CA GLU A 61 -6.56 10.70 -16.49
C GLU A 61 -5.21 10.98 -15.78
N ASP A 62 -5.23 11.10 -14.45
CA ASP A 62 -4.07 11.44 -13.61
C ASP A 62 -3.30 10.18 -13.16
N TYR A 63 -2.80 9.40 -14.11
CA TYR A 63 -1.82 8.33 -13.84
C TYR A 63 -0.73 8.31 -14.92
N LEU A 64 0.46 7.85 -14.55
CA LEU A 64 1.58 7.71 -15.50
C LEU A 64 1.51 6.36 -16.22
N ASP A 65 1.88 6.33 -17.49
CA ASP A 65 2.05 5.08 -18.27
C ASP A 65 2.98 4.08 -17.59
N GLU A 66 3.95 4.55 -16.80
CA GLU A 66 4.84 3.71 -15.99
C GLU A 66 4.10 2.94 -14.89
N ALA A 67 2.96 3.45 -14.41
CA ALA A 67 2.15 2.82 -13.39
C ALA A 67 1.11 1.86 -13.99
N LEU A 68 0.49 2.23 -15.11
CA LEU A 68 -0.52 1.45 -15.81
C LEU A 68 -0.42 1.75 -17.32
N SER A 69 0.03 0.78 -18.11
CA SER A 69 0.10 0.96 -19.56
C SER A 69 -1.27 0.79 -20.22
N ASP A 70 -1.42 1.30 -21.43
CA ASP A 70 -2.64 1.12 -22.23
C ASP A 70 -3.03 -0.35 -22.42
N ASP A 71 -2.06 -1.24 -22.63
CA ASP A 71 -2.30 -2.68 -22.77
C ASP A 71 -2.84 -3.29 -21.47
N GLU A 72 -2.31 -2.86 -20.33
CA GLU A 72 -2.78 -3.30 -19.01
C GLU A 72 -4.18 -2.75 -18.71
N ALA A 73 -4.45 -1.49 -19.04
CA ALA A 73 -5.78 -0.89 -18.92
C ALA A 73 -6.81 -1.62 -19.79
N GLN A 74 -6.44 -2.01 -21.02
CA GLN A 74 -7.27 -2.84 -21.90
C GLN A 74 -7.51 -4.25 -21.32
N ALA A 75 -6.53 -4.80 -20.60
CA ALA A 75 -6.67 -6.03 -19.84
C ALA A 75 -7.42 -5.86 -18.50
N ARG A 76 -8.11 -4.72 -18.30
CA ARG A 76 -8.87 -4.37 -17.08
C ARG A 76 -8.01 -4.33 -15.81
N GLN A 77 -6.70 -4.08 -15.94
CA GLN A 77 -5.89 -3.69 -14.79
C GLN A 77 -6.28 -2.28 -14.36
N VAL A 78 -6.29 -2.05 -13.06
CA VAL A 78 -6.74 -0.82 -12.43
C VAL A 78 -5.78 -0.40 -11.32
N LEU A 79 -5.64 0.91 -11.12
CA LEU A 79 -4.96 1.48 -9.98
C LEU A 79 -6.00 1.78 -8.91
N THR A 80 -6.08 0.99 -7.84
CA THR A 80 -7.10 1.18 -6.79
C THR A 80 -7.02 2.55 -6.10
N CYS A 81 -5.85 3.20 -6.18
CA CYS A 81 -5.59 4.54 -5.69
C CYS A 81 -6.12 5.68 -6.59
N GLN A 82 -6.51 5.39 -7.83
CA GLN A 82 -7.19 6.35 -8.73
C GLN A 82 -8.59 5.90 -9.15
N MET A 83 -8.89 4.61 -9.02
CA MET A 83 -10.17 4.01 -9.41
C MET A 83 -11.33 4.51 -8.53
N VAL A 84 -12.33 5.09 -9.20
CA VAL A 84 -13.64 5.46 -8.63
C VAL A 84 -14.72 4.57 -9.25
N PRO A 85 -15.39 3.70 -8.47
CA PRO A 85 -16.41 2.82 -9.01
C PRO A 85 -17.69 3.58 -9.34
N THR A 86 -18.34 3.21 -10.45
CA THR A 86 -19.66 3.73 -10.86
C THR A 86 -20.77 2.69 -10.71
N SER A 87 -20.40 1.46 -10.31
CA SER A 87 -21.30 0.33 -10.04
C SER A 87 -20.67 -0.63 -9.03
N ASP A 88 -21.36 -1.71 -8.68
CA ASP A 88 -20.79 -2.79 -7.86
C ASP A 88 -19.69 -3.51 -8.66
N CYS A 89 -18.50 -3.64 -8.08
CA CYS A 89 -17.31 -4.16 -8.76
C CYS A 89 -16.70 -5.36 -8.04
N VAL A 90 -16.02 -6.22 -8.79
CA VAL A 90 -15.18 -7.30 -8.26
C VAL A 90 -13.73 -7.03 -8.69
N ILE A 91 -12.84 -6.94 -7.71
CA ILE A 91 -11.42 -6.61 -7.89
C ILE A 91 -10.60 -7.76 -7.34
N ASP A 92 -9.74 -8.33 -8.18
CA ASP A 92 -8.74 -9.31 -7.78
C ASP A 92 -7.46 -8.57 -7.36
N VAL A 93 -7.06 -8.82 -6.13
CA VAL A 93 -5.91 -8.24 -5.46
C VAL A 93 -4.78 -9.28 -5.49
N PRO A 94 -3.63 -8.98 -6.14
CA PRO A 94 -2.53 -9.93 -6.33
C PRO A 94 -1.66 -10.08 -5.06
N VAL A 95 -2.30 -10.06 -3.89
CA VAL A 95 -1.68 -10.33 -2.59
C VAL A 95 -2.64 -11.13 -1.72
N ALA A 96 -2.10 -11.85 -0.73
CA ALA A 96 -2.91 -12.57 0.24
C ALA A 96 -3.65 -11.60 1.18
N ALA A 97 -4.89 -11.93 1.58
CA ALA A 97 -5.66 -11.11 2.53
C ALA A 97 -4.94 -10.94 3.87
N ALA A 98 -4.10 -11.91 4.25
CA ALA A 98 -3.23 -11.81 5.42
C ALA A 98 -2.26 -10.62 5.35
N GLN A 99 -1.75 -10.28 4.17
CA GLN A 99 -0.87 -9.12 3.95
C GLN A 99 -1.66 -7.80 4.03
N CYS A 100 -2.93 -7.82 3.61
CA CYS A 100 -3.87 -6.71 3.77
C CYS A 100 -4.50 -6.60 5.17
N LYS A 101 -4.13 -7.51 6.10
CA LYS A 101 -4.48 -7.50 7.52
C LYS A 101 -3.35 -7.01 8.42
N THR A 102 -2.20 -6.62 7.87
CA THR A 102 -1.15 -5.98 8.66
C THR A 102 -1.67 -4.61 9.07
N ALA A 103 -2.15 -4.51 10.31
CA ALA A 103 -2.51 -3.22 10.88
C ALA A 103 -1.34 -2.27 10.62
N LEU A 104 -1.62 -1.10 10.06
CA LEU A 104 -0.69 0.01 10.09
C LEU A 104 -0.45 0.31 11.57
N ALA A 105 0.57 -0.33 12.13
CA ALA A 105 0.97 -0.12 13.50
C ALA A 105 1.96 1.03 13.47
N THR A 106 1.55 2.17 14.04
CA THR A 106 2.53 3.18 14.44
C THR A 106 3.29 2.60 15.61
N LEU A 107 4.53 2.20 15.35
CA LEU A 107 5.42 1.65 16.35
C LEU A 107 6.31 2.76 16.90
N GLY A 108 6.44 2.79 18.22
CA GLY A 108 7.52 3.53 18.86
C GLY A 108 8.85 2.88 18.50
N ALA A 109 9.82 3.72 18.16
CA ALA A 109 11.19 3.28 17.92
C ALA A 109 12.16 4.33 18.44
N GLN A 110 13.33 3.88 18.89
CA GLN A 110 14.41 4.77 19.32
C GLN A 110 15.61 4.61 18.39
N VAL A 111 16.15 5.73 17.91
CA VAL A 111 17.38 5.73 17.13
C VAL A 111 18.51 5.22 18.02
N ARG A 112 19.06 4.07 17.65
CA ARG A 112 20.15 3.40 18.38
C ARG A 112 21.50 3.87 17.88
N GLN A 113 21.66 3.94 16.56
CA GLN A 113 22.92 4.25 15.92
C GLN A 113 22.66 4.82 14.53
N VAL A 114 23.56 5.72 14.10
CA VAL A 114 23.58 6.27 12.75
C VAL A 114 25.00 6.07 12.21
N ASN A 115 25.14 5.23 11.20
CA ASN A 115 26.42 4.89 10.60
C ASN A 115 26.57 5.63 9.27
N LEU A 116 27.55 6.52 9.18
CA LEU A 116 27.94 7.14 7.91
C LEU A 116 28.75 6.12 7.10
N LEU A 117 28.15 5.56 6.06
CA LEU A 117 28.80 4.57 5.19
C LEU A 117 29.62 5.24 4.09
N SER A 118 29.12 6.37 3.58
CA SER A 118 29.80 7.22 2.59
C SER A 118 29.31 8.66 2.70
N ASP A 119 29.82 9.54 1.83
CA ASP A 119 29.37 10.93 1.73
C ASP A 119 27.88 11.08 1.33
N THR A 120 27.27 10.00 0.82
CA THR A 120 25.89 10.00 0.31
C THR A 120 25.01 8.91 0.92
N ALA A 121 25.55 8.00 1.72
CA ALA A 121 24.83 6.86 2.29
C ALA A 121 25.02 6.75 3.80
N ILE A 122 23.90 6.53 4.48
CA ILE A 122 23.82 6.35 5.93
C ILE A 122 23.02 5.08 6.20
N GLU A 123 23.46 4.27 7.16
CA GLU A 123 22.65 3.22 7.76
C GLU A 123 22.06 3.74 9.07
N LEU A 124 20.73 3.67 9.18
CA LEU A 124 19.99 4.03 10.37
C LEU A 124 19.58 2.76 11.12
N VAL A 125 20.06 2.62 12.35
CA VAL A 125 19.69 1.50 13.23
C VAL A 125 18.72 2.01 14.29
N VAL A 126 17.54 1.41 14.36
CA VAL A 126 16.51 1.72 15.35
C VAL A 126 16.20 0.50 16.22
N ALA A 127 16.02 0.74 17.51
CA ALA A 127 15.41 -0.23 18.41
C ALA A 127 13.89 -0.09 18.33
N LEU A 128 13.21 -1.18 18.02
CA LEU A 128 11.75 -1.26 17.97
C LEU A 128 11.23 -1.71 19.34
N ASP A 129 10.12 -1.11 19.80
CA ASP A 129 9.49 -1.51 21.06
C ASP A 129 8.89 -2.94 20.97
N GLU A 130 8.47 -3.35 19.78
CA GLU A 130 7.91 -4.67 19.47
C GLU A 130 8.53 -5.24 18.17
N PRO A 131 8.64 -6.58 18.03
CA PRO A 131 9.20 -7.18 16.83
C PRO A 131 8.25 -6.98 15.64
N LEU A 132 8.76 -6.41 14.56
CA LEU A 132 7.96 -6.14 13.38
C LEU A 132 8.01 -7.33 12.41
N ALA A 133 6.82 -7.85 12.07
CA ALA A 133 6.65 -8.79 10.98
C ALA A 133 6.49 -8.02 9.66
N PHE A 134 7.43 -8.22 8.74
CA PHE A 134 7.39 -7.68 7.38
C PHE A 134 7.93 -8.72 6.40
N LEU A 135 7.58 -8.58 5.12
CA LEU A 135 8.12 -9.38 4.03
C LEU A 135 9.37 -8.70 3.46
N PRO A 136 10.42 -9.46 3.09
CA PRO A 136 11.58 -8.88 2.42
C PRO A 136 11.18 -8.05 1.19
N GLY A 137 11.69 -6.82 1.11
CA GLY A 137 11.32 -5.85 0.07
C GLY A 137 10.24 -4.85 0.48
N GLN A 138 9.58 -5.04 1.63
CA GLN A 138 8.71 -4.01 2.22
C GLN A 138 9.52 -2.86 2.84
N TYR A 139 8.85 -1.73 3.01
CA TYR A 139 9.39 -0.52 3.61
C TYR A 139 8.44 0.01 4.67
N ILE A 140 8.91 0.96 5.47
CA ILE A 140 8.07 1.75 6.37
C ILE A 140 8.19 3.23 6.10
N ASN A 141 7.17 3.95 6.55
CA ASN A 141 7.16 5.39 6.60
C ASN A 141 7.74 5.87 7.93
N ILE A 142 8.92 6.50 7.89
CA ILE A 142 9.57 7.11 9.05
C ILE A 142 9.21 8.59 9.08
N GLN A 143 8.62 9.05 10.18
CA GLN A 143 8.39 10.47 10.44
C GLN A 143 9.66 11.10 11.03
N VAL A 144 10.10 12.22 10.46
CA VAL A 144 11.27 12.94 10.95
C VAL A 144 10.91 13.68 12.25
N PRO A 145 11.60 13.40 13.38
CA PRO A 145 11.29 14.01 14.67
C PRO A 145 11.26 15.54 14.61
N GLY A 146 10.21 16.14 15.19
CA GLY A 146 10.03 17.59 15.21
C GLY A 146 9.52 18.21 13.90
N THR A 147 9.21 17.40 12.88
CA THR A 147 8.62 17.87 11.61
C THR A 147 7.40 17.04 11.21
N PRO A 148 6.52 17.55 10.32
CA PRO A 148 5.44 16.76 9.74
C PRO A 148 5.90 15.88 8.56
N HIS A 149 7.19 15.88 8.21
CA HIS A 149 7.68 15.15 7.04
C HIS A 149 7.79 13.65 7.32
N VAL A 150 7.30 12.86 6.38
CA VAL A 150 7.30 11.40 6.41
C VAL A 150 7.95 10.89 5.13
N ARG A 151 8.81 9.87 5.23
CA ARG A 151 9.50 9.29 4.08
C ARG A 151 9.54 7.76 4.18
N ALA A 152 9.43 7.12 3.02
CA ALA A 152 9.53 5.68 2.86
C ALA A 152 11.00 5.22 2.91
N TYR A 153 11.29 4.23 3.75
CA TYR A 153 12.59 3.57 3.85
C TYR A 153 12.43 2.05 3.93
N SER A 154 13.10 1.34 3.03
CA SER A 154 13.08 -0.13 2.96
C SER A 154 13.90 -0.76 4.08
N PHE A 155 13.47 -1.90 4.59
CA PHE A 155 14.26 -2.64 5.57
C PHE A 155 15.52 -3.25 4.95
N SER A 156 16.66 -3.02 5.59
CA SER A 156 17.90 -3.76 5.36
C SER A 156 18.13 -4.87 6.40
N SER A 157 17.27 -4.97 7.42
CA SER A 157 17.28 -6.02 8.46
C SER A 157 16.40 -7.24 8.11
N LEU A 158 16.58 -8.34 8.86
CA LEU A 158 15.73 -9.52 8.75
C LEU A 158 14.35 -9.33 9.42
N PRO A 159 13.27 -9.93 8.89
CA PRO A 159 11.96 -9.95 9.52
C PRO A 159 11.96 -10.52 10.95
N GLY A 160 11.17 -9.93 11.85
CA GLY A 160 11.00 -10.41 13.23
C GLY A 160 12.10 -9.99 14.21
N SER A 161 13.06 -9.18 13.78
CA SER A 161 14.06 -8.56 14.64
C SER A 161 13.46 -7.43 15.50
N LEU A 162 13.99 -7.26 16.72
CA LEU A 162 13.75 -6.06 17.56
C LEU A 162 14.62 -4.86 17.14
N GLU A 163 15.52 -5.08 16.18
CA GLU A 163 16.36 -4.07 15.58
C GLU A 163 15.95 -3.89 14.12
N GLY A 164 15.46 -2.70 13.77
CA GLY A 164 15.20 -2.30 12.41
C GLY A 164 16.41 -1.57 11.83
N ARG A 165 16.83 -1.95 10.62
CA ARG A 165 17.88 -1.25 9.88
C ARG A 165 17.32 -0.73 8.57
N PHE A 166 17.76 0.47 8.19
CA PHE A 166 17.38 1.18 6.97
C PHE A 166 18.63 1.73 6.28
#